data_AF-A0AAF0ZHC0-F1
#
_entry.id   AF-A0AAF0ZHC0-F1
#
_cell.length_a   1.000
_cell.length_b   1.000
_cell.length_c   1.000
_cell.angle_alpha   90.00
_cell.angle_beta   90.00
_cell.angle_gamma   90.00
#
_symmetry.space_group_name_H-M   'P 1'
#
loop_
_entity.id
_entity.type
_entity.pdbx_description
1 polymer ?
#
loop_
_entity_poly.entity_id
_entity_poly.type
_entity_poly.pdbx_seq_one_letter_code
_entity_poly.pdbx_strand_id
1 'polypeptide(L)'
;MQCKGEQNPVKKLSYLGGEDEADILLGKILSKTRKPIHMLKLNKMSQYRVDGHPSIYGNPRYKGMDCTHWCLPGVPDTWNQLLYANLI
;
A
#
# COMPACT_ATOMS: atom_id res chain seq x y z
N MET A 1 -2.44 -4.52 13.20
CA MET A 1 -1.54 -3.35 13.03
C MET A 1 -2.17 -2.17 13.76
N GLN A 2 -1.41 -1.41 14.54
CA GLN A 2 -1.87 -0.15 15.15
C GLN A 2 -1.07 0.98 14.51
N CYS A 3 -1.76 2.03 14.04
CA CYS A 3 -1.20 3.20 13.38
C CYS A 3 -1.54 4.49 14.15
N LYS A 4 -1.79 4.39 15.46
CA LYS A 4 -2.21 5.53 16.28
C LYS A 4 -1.01 6.36 16.70
N GLY A 5 -1.05 7.64 16.36
CA GLY A 5 0.01 8.59 16.70
C GLY A 5 1.28 8.42 15.88
N GLU A 6 1.27 7.56 14.85
CA GLU A 6 2.37 7.43 13.92
C GLU A 6 2.39 8.63 12.97
N GLN A 7 3.53 9.30 12.90
CA GLN A 7 3.71 10.53 12.12
C GLN A 7 4.86 10.44 11.11
N ASN A 8 5.62 9.34 11.17
CA ASN A 8 6.79 9.15 10.32
C ASN A 8 6.76 7.77 9.67
N PRO A 9 7.30 7.63 8.45
CA PRO A 9 7.49 6.33 7.84
C PRO A 9 8.35 5.43 8.74
N VAL A 10 8.04 4.13 8.73
CA VAL A 10 8.78 3.14 9.50
C VAL A 10 10.21 3.05 8.95
N LYS A 11 11.22 3.15 9.83
CA LYS A 11 12.63 2.99 9.42
C LYS A 11 13.13 1.55 9.52
N LYS A 12 12.53 0.74 10.39
CA LYS A 12 12.95 -0.64 10.66
C LYS A 12 12.00 -1.66 10.03
N LEU A 13 12.60 -2.58 9.29
CA LEU A 13 11.96 -3.61 8.47
C LEU A 13 11.25 -4.73 9.25
N SER A 14 11.20 -4.69 10.59
CA SER A 14 10.68 -5.80 11.41
C SER A 14 9.20 -6.10 11.21
N TYR A 15 8.49 -5.23 10.47
CA TYR A 15 7.09 -5.38 10.03
C TYR A 15 6.93 -5.81 8.58
N LEU A 16 8.01 -5.82 7.77
CA LEU A 16 7.90 -6.38 6.43
C LEU A 16 7.90 -7.89 6.59
N GLY A 17 6.72 -8.50 6.41
CA GLY A 17 6.67 -9.91 6.04
C GLY A 17 7.57 -10.15 4.83
N GLY A 18 7.92 -11.42 4.61
CA GLY A 18 8.61 -11.81 3.38
C GLY A 18 7.87 -11.37 2.12
N GLU A 19 8.42 -11.69 0.96
CA GLU A 19 7.73 -11.45 -0.29
C GLU A 19 6.33 -12.08 -0.25
N ASP A 20 5.29 -11.27 -0.52
CA ASP A 20 3.90 -11.68 -0.33
C ASP A 20 3.58 -12.85 -1.27
N GLU A 21 3.13 -13.98 -0.73
CA GLU A 21 2.81 -15.17 -1.50
C GLU A 21 1.74 -14.91 -2.57
N ALA A 22 0.79 -14.01 -2.28
CA ALA A 22 -0.22 -13.57 -3.22
C ALA A 22 0.40 -12.75 -4.36
N ASP A 23 1.39 -11.90 -4.09
CA ASP A 23 2.12 -11.16 -5.14
C ASP A 23 2.90 -12.12 -6.05
N ILE A 24 3.54 -13.14 -5.46
CA ILE A 24 4.27 -14.17 -6.22
C ILE A 24 3.31 -14.97 -7.10
N LEU A 25 2.18 -15.41 -6.54
CA LEU A 25 1.17 -16.17 -7.27
C LEU A 25 0.56 -15.33 -8.40
N LEU A 26 0.21 -14.07 -8.11
CA LEU A 26 -0.33 -13.14 -9.07
C LEU A 26 0.66 -12.91 -10.22
N GLY A 27 1.94 -12.66 -9.92
CA GLY A 27 2.99 -12.54 -10.94
C GLY A 27 3.10 -13.77 -11.85
N LYS A 28 2.94 -14.98 -11.30
CA LYS A 28 2.92 -16.24 -12.09
C LYS A 28 1.68 -16.39 -12.97
N ILE A 29 0.53 -15.88 -12.54
CA ILE A 29 -0.71 -15.92 -13.33
C ILE A 29 -0.63 -14.88 -14.45
N LEU A 30 -0.21 -13.65 -14.13
CA LEU A 30 -0.08 -12.55 -15.08
C LEU A 30 0.97 -12.85 -16.17
N SER A 31 2.03 -13.61 -15.88
CA SER A 31 3.00 -14.02 -16.91
C SER A 31 2.44 -15.00 -17.94
N LYS A 32 1.30 -15.64 -17.65
CA LYS A 32 0.62 -16.60 -18.54
C LYS A 32 -0.52 -15.98 -19.33
N THR A 33 -0.85 -14.70 -19.11
CA THR A 33 -1.97 -14.06 -19.81
C THR A 33 -1.58 -13.70 -21.25
N ARG A 34 -2.50 -13.92 -22.19
CA ARG A 34 -2.28 -13.62 -23.62
C ARG A 34 -2.07 -12.12 -23.88
N LYS A 35 -2.77 -11.27 -23.13
CA LYS A 35 -2.54 -9.82 -23.15
C LYS A 35 -1.46 -9.49 -22.11
N PRO A 36 -0.44 -8.69 -22.47
CA PRO A 36 0.58 -8.28 -21.51
C PRO A 36 -0.08 -7.40 -20.43
N ILE A 37 0.17 -7.73 -19.17
CA ILE A 37 -0.29 -6.97 -18.00
C ILE A 37 0.94 -6.52 -17.23
N HIS A 38 1.05 -5.22 -16.99
CA HIS A 38 2.11 -4.66 -16.16
C HIS A 38 1.62 -4.58 -14.70
N MET A 39 2.29 -5.31 -13.80
CA MET A 39 1.96 -5.34 -12.38
C MET A 39 2.74 -4.26 -11.63
N LEU A 40 2.02 -3.28 -11.04
CA LEU A 40 2.62 -2.29 -10.16
C LEU A 40 2.79 -2.88 -8.75
N LYS A 41 4.04 -3.15 -8.34
CA LYS A 41 4.37 -3.66 -7.00
C LYS A 41 4.38 -2.53 -5.96
N LEU A 42 3.20 -2.16 -5.46
CA LEU A 42 3.02 -1.06 -4.50
C LEU A 42 3.21 -1.47 -3.04
N ASN A 43 3.03 -2.76 -2.72
CA ASN A 43 2.96 -3.27 -1.35
C ASN A 43 4.15 -2.87 -0.48
N LYS A 44 5.39 -3.12 -0.94
CA LYS A 44 6.59 -2.86 -0.15
C LYS A 44 6.74 -1.38 0.21
N MET A 45 6.49 -0.48 -0.74
CA MET A 45 6.55 0.96 -0.49
C MET A 45 5.45 1.39 0.48
N SER A 46 4.22 0.93 0.27
CA SER A 46 3.08 1.25 1.12
C SER A 46 3.24 0.75 2.56
N GLN A 47 3.88 -0.40 2.78
CA GLN A 47 4.13 -0.94 4.12
C GLN A 47 5.05 -0.05 4.98
N TYR A 48 5.90 0.78 4.38
CA TYR A 48 6.68 1.76 5.14
C TYR A 48 5.83 2.92 5.67
N ARG A 49 4.62 3.12 5.14
CA ARG A 49 3.84 4.34 5.31
C ARG A 49 2.77 4.23 6.37
N VAL A 50 3.10 3.69 7.55
CA VAL A 50 2.15 3.63 8.68
C VAL A 50 1.60 5.03 9.05
N ASP A 51 2.39 6.07 8.80
CA ASP A 51 2.05 7.49 8.97
C ASP A 51 0.98 8.00 7.99
N GLY A 52 0.71 7.27 6.91
CA GLY A 52 -0.24 7.67 5.87
C GLY A 52 -1.70 7.31 6.16
N HIS A 53 -1.99 6.63 7.27
CA HIS A 53 -3.33 6.16 7.59
C HIS A 53 -4.17 7.20 8.37
N PRO A 54 -5.51 7.23 8.18
CA PRO A 54 -6.41 8.08 8.96
C PRO A 54 -6.40 7.79 10.45
N SER A 55 -6.04 6.57 10.86
CA SER A 55 -5.99 6.18 12.26
C SER A 55 -7.36 6.38 12.92
N ILE A 56 -7.44 7.09 14.04
CA ILE A 56 -8.71 7.41 14.72
C ILE A 56 -9.56 8.46 13.99
N TYR A 57 -9.03 9.09 12.95
CA TYR A 57 -9.71 10.11 12.14
C TYR A 57 -10.34 9.53 10.86
N GLY A 58 -10.48 8.20 10.80
CA GLY A 58 -11.19 7.51 9.73
C GLY A 58 -12.70 7.75 9.75
N ASN A 59 -13.48 6.78 9.26
CA ASN A 59 -14.92 6.94 9.12
C ASN A 59 -15.60 7.20 10.49
N PRO A 60 -16.30 8.35 10.67
CA PRO A 60 -16.91 8.71 11.95
C PRO A 60 -18.05 7.77 12.37
N ARG A 61 -18.59 6.95 11.46
CA ARG A 61 -19.60 5.92 11.76
C ARG A 61 -18.99 4.65 12.36
N TYR A 62 -17.68 4.44 12.23
CA TYR A 62 -16.99 3.29 12.78
C TYR A 62 -16.17 3.71 14.00
N LYS A 63 -16.51 3.16 15.16
CA LYS A 63 -15.69 3.32 16.36
C LYS A 63 -14.48 2.38 16.25
N GLY A 64 -13.35 2.91 15.82
CA GLY A 64 -12.13 2.13 15.64
C GLY A 64 -10.99 2.94 15.04
N MET A 65 -9.83 2.30 14.92
CA MET A 65 -8.69 2.84 14.22
C MET A 65 -8.66 2.27 12.81
N ASP A 66 -8.58 3.14 11.82
CA ASP A 66 -8.46 2.78 10.42
C ASP A 66 -6.98 2.77 10.02
N CYS A 67 -6.41 1.58 9.91
CA CYS A 67 -5.07 1.34 9.38
C CYS A 67 -5.11 0.61 8.03
N THR A 68 -6.24 0.70 7.32
CA THR A 68 -6.44 0.05 6.01
C THR A 68 -6.62 1.06 4.89
N HIS A 69 -7.25 2.19 5.17
CA HIS A 69 -7.41 3.29 4.23
C HIS A 69 -6.27 4.29 4.35
N TRP A 70 -6.20 5.23 3.41
CA TRP A 70 -5.15 6.22 3.32
C TRP A 70 -5.72 7.63 3.45
N CYS A 71 -4.99 8.50 4.14
CA CYS A 71 -5.23 9.94 4.06
C CYS A 71 -4.97 10.45 2.64
N LEU A 72 -5.71 11.49 2.26
CA LEU A 72 -5.46 12.27 1.05
C LEU A 72 -5.23 13.75 1.42
N PRO A 73 -4.22 14.42 0.86
CA PRO A 73 -3.16 13.87 -0.01
C PRO A 73 -2.27 12.85 0.73
N GLY A 74 -1.67 11.89 0.02
CA GLY A 74 -0.90 10.82 0.64
C GLY A 74 -0.40 9.71 -0.28
N VAL A 75 -0.30 8.49 0.26
CA VAL A 75 0.27 7.31 -0.42
C VAL A 75 -0.39 6.98 -1.76
N PRO A 76 -1.73 7.08 -1.91
CA PRO A 76 -2.39 6.86 -3.21
C PRO A 76 -1.93 7.83 -4.30
N ASP A 77 -1.47 9.04 -3.96
CA ASP A 77 -0.96 9.98 -4.95
C ASP A 77 0.34 9.47 -5.58
N THR A 78 1.22 8.84 -4.79
CA THR A 78 2.42 8.18 -5.32
C THR A 78 2.08 6.98 -6.18
N TRP A 79 1.03 6.23 -5.87
CA TRP A 79 0.55 5.14 -6.74
C TRP A 79 0.11 5.68 -8.10
N ASN A 80 -0.62 6.80 -8.10
CA ASN A 80 -1.06 7.47 -9.33
C ASN A 80 0.12 8.00 -10.14
N GLN A 81 1.17 8.53 -9.49
CA GLN A 81 2.40 8.94 -10.18
C GLN A 81 3.12 7.75 -10.84
N LEU A 82 3.23 6.61 -10.15
CA LEU A 82 3.82 5.39 -10.72
C LEU A 82 2.98 4.85 -11.88
N LEU A 83 1.65 4.88 -11.77
CA LEU A 83 0.77 4.53 -12.87
C LEU A 83 0.98 5.45 -14.07
N TYR A 84 0.95 6.77 -13.85
CA TYR A 84 1.15 7.75 -14.91
C TYR A 84 2.50 7.55 -15.62
N ALA A 85 3.57 7.30 -14.88
CA ALA A 85 4.90 7.04 -15.43
C ALA A 85 4.98 5.77 -16.31
N ASN A 86 4.05 4.80 -16.15
CA ASN A 86 3.96 3.60 -16.98
C ASN A 86 3.02 3.75 -18.18
N LEU A 87 2.31 4.87 -18.28
CA LEU A 87 1.40 5.17 -19.39
C LEU A 87 2.01 6.12 -20.43
N ILE A 88 3.14 6.75 -20.10
CA ILE A 88 3.88 7.67 -20.98
C ILE A 88 5.04 6.99 -21.68
#